data_AF-A0A943RM81-F1
#
_entry.id   AF-A0A943RM81-F1
#
_cell.length_a   1.000
_cell.length_b   1.000
_cell.length_c   1.000
_cell.angle_alpha   90.00
_cell.angle_beta   90.00
_cell.angle_gamma   90.00
#
_symmetry.space_group_name_H-M   'P 1'
#
loop_
_entity.id
_entity.type
_entity.pdbx_description
1 polymer ?
#
loop_
_entity_poly.entity_id
_entity_poly.type
_entity_poly.pdbx_seq_one_letter_code
_entity_poly.pdbx_strand_id
1 'polypeptide(L)'
;MMFELTKEVARLVAEEYGRAAAAHGAAAHSPHEGYALIKEEVEEAQVEMETLSQRLDHLWDSIKGNEDQYGPHYLAYIKKAAVLGACELIQVAAMAEKALLGYEIMKEEHKNEKTAESDGKG
;
A
#
# COMPACT_ATOMS: atom_id res chain seq x y z
N MET A 1 4.30 22.70 -1.24
CA MET A 1 5.24 21.56 -1.23
C MET A 1 4.52 20.24 -1.04
N MET A 2 3.75 20.03 0.04
CA MET A 2 2.99 18.78 0.22
C MET A 2 1.98 18.50 -0.91
N PHE A 3 1.30 19.53 -1.42
CA PHE A 3 0.28 19.37 -2.48
C PHE A 3 0.82 18.70 -3.76
N GLU A 4 1.96 19.14 -4.28
CA GLU A 4 2.57 18.54 -5.48
C GLU A 4 3.02 17.11 -5.21
N LEU A 5 3.62 16.84 -4.04
CA LEU A 5 4.02 15.49 -3.65
C LEU A 5 2.81 14.55 -3.55
N THR A 6 1.71 14.99 -2.92
CA THR A 6 0.48 14.18 -2.85
C THR A 6 -0.09 13.88 -4.24
N LYS A 7 0.00 14.83 -5.19
CA LYS A 7 -0.42 14.61 -6.57
C LYS A 7 0.46 13.58 -7.30
N GLU A 8 1.78 13.64 -7.11
CA GLU A 8 2.70 12.66 -7.67
C GLU A 8 2.49 11.27 -7.07
N VAL A 9 2.26 11.19 -5.76
CA VAL A 9 1.93 9.94 -5.07
C VAL A 9 0.61 9.36 -5.58
N ALA A 10 -0.44 10.17 -5.75
CA ALA A 10 -1.71 9.69 -6.31
C ALA A 10 -1.54 9.11 -7.73
N ARG A 11 -0.68 9.70 -8.56
CA ARG A 11 -0.33 9.12 -9.87
C ARG A 11 0.37 7.77 -9.71
N LEU A 12 1.31 7.65 -8.77
CA LEU A 12 2.01 6.38 -8.51
C LEU A 12 1.05 5.29 -7.98
N VAL A 13 0.06 5.65 -7.17
CA VAL A 13 -1.00 4.74 -6.72
C VAL A 13 -1.78 4.18 -7.91
N ALA A 14 -2.24 5.04 -8.82
CA ALA A 14 -2.95 4.60 -10.01
C ALA A 14 -2.09 3.68 -10.91
N GLU A 15 -0.79 3.96 -11.02
CA GLU A 15 0.14 3.12 -11.77
C GLU A 15 0.40 1.77 -11.09
N GLU A 16 0.49 1.73 -9.76
CA GLU A 16 0.63 0.50 -8.99
C GLU A 16 -0.62 -0.36 -9.06
N TYR A 17 -1.80 0.25 -8.91
CA TYR A 17 -3.07 -0.44 -9.15
C TYR A 17 -3.11 -1.04 -10.55
N GLY A 18 -2.67 -0.31 -11.58
CA GLY A 18 -2.56 -0.83 -12.94
C GLY A 18 -1.63 -2.05 -13.06
N ARG A 19 -0.49 -2.05 -12.36
CA ARG A 19 0.43 -3.20 -12.29
C ARG A 19 -0.21 -4.40 -11.60
N ALA A 20 -0.80 -4.21 -10.43
CA ALA A 20 -1.48 -5.26 -9.69
C ALA A 20 -2.69 -5.83 -10.46
N ALA A 21 -3.43 -4.98 -11.17
CA ALA A 21 -4.54 -5.39 -12.02
C ALA A 21 -4.09 -6.27 -13.18
N ALA A 22 -2.97 -5.91 -13.83
CA ALA A 22 -2.40 -6.69 -14.92
C ALA A 22 -1.87 -8.06 -14.46
N ALA A 23 -1.31 -8.13 -13.24
CA ALA A 23 -0.73 -9.36 -12.70
C ALA A 23 -1.76 -10.29 -12.05
N HIS A 24 -2.76 -9.73 -11.36
CA HIS A 24 -3.62 -10.47 -10.42
C HIS A 24 -5.12 -10.16 -10.57
N GLY A 25 -5.54 -9.56 -11.69
CA GLY A 25 -6.93 -9.18 -11.95
C GLY A 25 -7.30 -7.82 -11.34
N ALA A 26 -8.30 -7.15 -11.93
CA ALA A 26 -8.62 -5.76 -11.62
C ALA A 26 -9.31 -5.56 -10.25
N ALA A 27 -10.08 -6.54 -9.77
CA ALA A 27 -10.84 -6.43 -8.53
C ALA A 27 -10.47 -7.56 -7.57
N ALA A 28 -10.63 -7.32 -6.27
CA ALA A 28 -10.64 -8.42 -5.31
C ALA A 28 -11.91 -9.26 -5.50
N HIS A 29 -11.78 -10.59 -5.45
CA HIS A 29 -12.90 -11.51 -5.66
C HIS A 29 -13.77 -11.67 -4.40
N SER A 30 -13.27 -11.23 -3.24
CA SER A 30 -14.02 -11.25 -1.99
C SER A 30 -13.54 -10.18 -0.99
N PRO A 31 -14.36 -9.82 0.02
CA PRO A 31 -13.92 -8.99 1.14
C PRO A 31 -12.67 -9.53 1.86
N HIS A 32 -12.56 -10.85 1.99
CA HIS A 32 -11.43 -11.49 2.65
C HIS A 32 -10.13 -11.34 1.85
N GLU A 33 -10.19 -11.48 0.53
CA GLU A 33 -9.04 -11.25 -0.35
C GLU A 33 -8.61 -9.77 -0.31
N GLY A 34 -9.56 -8.84 -0.41
CA GLY A 34 -9.26 -7.41 -0.30
C GLY A 34 -8.57 -7.05 1.02
N TYR A 35 -9.04 -7.62 2.14
CA TYR A 35 -8.39 -7.46 3.43
C TYR A 35 -6.98 -8.07 3.47
N ALA A 36 -6.81 -9.29 2.94
CA ALA A 36 -5.53 -9.99 2.95
C ALA A 36 -4.45 -9.21 2.16
N LEU A 37 -4.80 -8.73 0.96
CA LEU A 37 -3.91 -7.91 0.13
C LEU A 37 -3.49 -6.64 0.88
N ILE A 38 -4.44 -5.88 1.43
CA ILE A 38 -4.11 -4.65 2.19
C ILE A 38 -3.23 -4.98 3.40
N LYS A 39 -3.51 -6.08 4.11
CA LYS A 39 -2.76 -6.47 5.30
C LYS A 39 -1.31 -6.83 4.96
N GLU A 40 -1.08 -7.55 3.87
CA GLU A 40 0.26 -7.90 3.37
C GLU A 40 1.12 -6.64 3.18
N GLU A 41 0.62 -5.67 2.39
CA GLU A 41 1.33 -4.41 2.11
C GLU A 41 1.56 -3.57 3.39
N VAL A 42 0.61 -3.60 4.34
CA VAL A 42 0.78 -2.94 5.64
C VAL A 42 1.90 -3.60 6.47
N GLU A 43 1.98 -4.92 6.47
CA GLU A 43 3.04 -5.66 7.17
C GLU A 43 4.41 -5.38 6.54
N GLU A 44 4.50 -5.28 5.22
CA GLU A 44 5.74 -4.88 4.52
C GLU A 44 6.14 -3.44 4.85
N ALA A 45 5.19 -2.50 4.86
CA ALA A 45 5.44 -1.11 5.27
C ALA A 45 5.94 -1.02 6.74
N GLN A 46 5.41 -1.87 7.63
CA GLN A 46 5.85 -1.96 9.01
C GLN A 46 7.31 -2.44 9.13
N VAL A 47 7.71 -3.44 8.36
CA VAL A 47 9.10 -3.94 8.31
C VAL A 47 10.07 -2.82 7.91
N GLU A 48 9.71 -2.00 6.92
CA GLU A 48 10.54 -0.87 6.50
C GLU A 48 10.60 0.25 7.56
N MET A 49 9.49 0.51 8.26
CA MET A 49 9.46 1.47 9.37
C MET A 49 10.29 1.00 10.58
N GLU A 50 10.25 -0.28 10.91
CA GLU A 50 11.10 -0.89 11.93
C GLU A 50 12.58 -0.77 11.55
N THR A 51 12.92 -1.08 10.30
CA THR A 51 14.27 -0.92 9.77
C THR A 51 14.76 0.53 9.85
N LEU A 52 13.91 1.48 9.45
CA LEU A 52 14.19 2.92 9.56
C LEU A 52 14.48 3.30 11.01
N SER A 53 13.61 2.89 11.93
CA SER A 53 13.71 3.24 13.36
C SER A 53 15.01 2.70 13.97
N GLN A 54 15.34 1.43 13.73
CA GLN A 54 16.60 0.83 14.19
C GLN A 54 17.83 1.56 13.64
N ARG A 55 17.81 1.98 12.37
CA ARG A 55 18.95 2.68 11.76
C ARG A 55 19.08 4.12 12.24
N LEU A 56 17.96 4.75 12.58
CA LEU A 56 17.95 6.06 13.24
C LEU A 56 18.58 5.99 14.64
N ASP A 57 18.24 4.96 15.42
CA ASP A 57 18.84 4.72 16.73
C ASP A 57 20.35 4.49 16.64
N HIS A 58 20.80 3.66 15.69
CA HIS A 58 22.24 3.44 15.47
C HIS A 58 22.98 4.70 15.03
N LEU A 59 22.37 5.52 14.15
CA LEU A 59 22.94 6.81 13.77
C LEU A 59 23.11 7.71 15.00
N TRP A 60 22.11 7.75 15.88
CA TRP A 60 22.16 8.53 17.10
C TRP A 60 23.25 8.05 18.06
N ASP A 61 23.42 6.73 18.20
CA ASP A 61 24.49 6.15 19.02
C ASP A 61 25.88 6.50 18.48
N SER A 62 26.10 6.42 17.15
CA SER A 62 27.37 6.86 16.55
C SER A 62 27.64 8.35 16.74
N ILE A 63 26.63 9.20 16.65
CA ILE A 63 26.77 10.64 16.92
C ILE A 63 27.19 10.88 18.38
N LYS A 64 26.54 10.22 19.34
CA LYS A 64 26.91 10.31 20.77
C LYS A 64 28.32 9.78 21.03
N GLY A 65 28.74 8.76 20.28
CA GLY A 65 30.06 8.14 20.39
C GLY A 65 31.19 8.92 19.69
N ASN A 66 30.89 9.98 18.93
CA ASN A 66 31.82 10.63 18.00
C ASN A 66 32.42 9.66 16.96
N GLU A 67 31.62 8.69 16.49
CA GLU A 67 32.01 7.67 15.51
C GLU A 67 31.52 8.06 14.09
N ASP A 68 31.91 9.24 13.63
CA ASP A 68 31.39 9.87 12.40
C ASP A 68 31.58 9.02 11.14
N GLN A 69 32.57 8.11 11.13
CA GLN A 69 32.81 7.20 10.01
C GLN A 69 31.61 6.30 9.67
N TYR A 70 30.71 6.03 10.62
CA TYR A 70 29.54 5.19 10.39
C TYR A 70 28.29 5.97 9.94
N GLY A 71 28.27 7.30 10.13
CA GLY A 71 27.12 8.14 9.79
C GLY A 71 26.62 7.97 8.35
N PRO A 72 27.48 8.03 7.32
CA PRO A 72 27.08 7.85 5.93
C PRO A 72 26.42 6.49 5.66
N HIS A 73 26.87 5.43 6.34
CA HIS A 73 26.28 4.10 6.21
C HIS A 73 24.84 4.10 6.71
N TYR A 74 24.58 4.57 7.94
CA TYR A 74 23.22 4.59 8.48
C TYR A 74 22.27 5.50 7.70
N LEU A 75 22.74 6.66 7.25
CA LEU A 75 21.95 7.57 6.41
C LEU A 75 21.52 6.92 5.09
N ALA A 76 22.39 6.13 4.46
CA ALA A 76 22.04 5.39 3.24
C ALA A 76 20.92 4.37 3.50
N TYR A 77 20.97 3.66 4.62
CA TYR A 77 19.91 2.70 5.00
C TYR A 77 18.60 3.40 5.36
N ILE A 78 18.64 4.51 6.12
CA ILE A 78 17.45 5.31 6.44
C ILE A 78 16.78 5.79 5.16
N LYS A 79 17.56 6.33 4.21
CA LYS A 79 17.03 6.76 2.91
C LYS A 79 16.38 5.61 2.16
N LYS A 80 17.04 4.44 2.11
CA LYS A 80 16.51 3.26 1.42
C LYS A 80 15.19 2.79 2.05
N ALA A 81 15.17 2.59 3.37
CA ALA A 81 13.98 2.13 4.09
C ALA A 81 12.82 3.13 3.98
N ALA A 82 13.10 4.43 4.04
CA ALA A 82 12.07 5.46 3.83
C ALA A 82 11.45 5.41 2.43
N VAL A 83 12.26 5.18 1.39
CA VAL A 83 11.74 5.05 0.02
C VAL A 83 10.93 3.76 -0.15
N LEU A 84 11.42 2.63 0.37
CA LEU A 84 10.70 1.36 0.32
C LEU A 84 9.38 1.42 1.08
N GLY A 85 9.38 1.91 2.32
CA GLY A 85 8.16 2.10 3.10
C GLY A 85 7.15 3.04 2.42
N ALA A 86 7.62 4.03 1.65
CA ALA A 86 6.72 4.87 0.84
C ALA A 86 6.10 4.09 -0.34
N CYS A 87 6.86 3.19 -0.98
CA CYS A 87 6.33 2.28 -1.99
C CYS A 87 5.28 1.34 -1.41
N GLU A 88 5.55 0.71 -0.26
CA GLU A 88 4.58 -0.20 0.36
C GLU A 88 3.29 0.53 0.75
N LEU A 89 3.37 1.78 1.24
CA LEU A 89 2.17 2.59 1.51
C LEU A 89 1.42 2.99 0.23
N ILE A 90 2.09 3.13 -0.91
CA ILE A 90 1.46 3.30 -2.23
C ILE A 90 0.74 2.02 -2.63
N GLN A 91 1.35 0.85 -2.41
CA GLN A 91 0.72 -0.45 -2.66
C GLN A 91 -0.50 -0.67 -1.76
N VAL A 92 -0.46 -0.28 -0.48
CA VAL A 92 -1.63 -0.26 0.42
C VAL A 92 -2.78 0.54 -0.21
N ALA A 93 -2.52 1.75 -0.71
CA ALA A 93 -3.55 2.57 -1.35
C ALA A 93 -4.10 1.92 -2.63
N ALA A 94 -3.23 1.33 -3.46
CA ALA A 94 -3.64 0.61 -4.66
C ALA A 94 -4.49 -0.64 -4.34
N MET A 95 -4.14 -1.39 -3.29
CA MET A 95 -4.91 -2.56 -2.85
C MET A 95 -6.27 -2.16 -2.26
N ALA A 96 -6.35 -0.99 -1.62
CA ALA A 96 -7.63 -0.41 -1.20
C ALA A 96 -8.53 -0.07 -2.40
N GLU A 97 -8.00 0.52 -3.48
CA GLU A 97 -8.76 0.77 -4.71
C GLU A 97 -9.25 -0.55 -5.35
N LYS A 98 -8.39 -1.57 -5.40
CA LYS A 98 -8.75 -2.91 -5.87
C LYS A 98 -9.87 -3.56 -5.03
N ALA A 99 -9.81 -3.40 -3.71
CA ALA A 99 -10.85 -3.90 -2.81
C ALA A 99 -12.18 -3.14 -3.00
N LEU A 100 -12.14 -1.82 -3.14
CA LEU A 100 -13.33 -0.99 -3.39
C LEU A 100 -14.06 -1.42 -4.67
N LEU A 101 -13.33 -1.63 -5.76
CA LEU A 101 -13.93 -2.13 -7.01
C LEU A 101 -14.60 -3.50 -6.82
N GLY A 102 -13.99 -4.40 -6.03
CA GLY A 102 -14.61 -5.68 -5.66
C GLY A 102 -15.96 -5.51 -4.98
N TYR A 103 -16.07 -4.58 -4.02
CA TYR A 103 -17.34 -4.27 -3.36
C TYR A 103 -18.39 -3.67 -4.31
N GLU A 104 -17.97 -2.82 -5.26
CA GLU A 104 -18.87 -2.25 -6.26
C GLU A 104 -19.46 -3.33 -7.17
N ILE A 105 -18.65 -4.26 -7.65
CA ILE A 105 -19.09 -5.39 -8.48
C ILE A 105 -20.09 -6.24 -7.72
N MET A 106 -19.75 -6.65 -6.49
CA MET A 106 -20.64 -7.45 -5.65
C MET A 106 -21.99 -6.76 -5.43
N LYS A 107 -22.01 -5.43 -5.24
CA LYS A 107 -23.25 -4.67 -5.02
C LYS A 107 -24.15 -4.69 -6.25
N GLU A 108 -23.58 -4.55 -7.45
CA GLU A 108 -24.34 -4.58 -8.70
C GLU A 108 -24.87 -5.99 -9.00
N GLU A 109 -24.10 -7.04 -8.72
CA GLU A 109 -24.55 -8.45 -8.84
C GLU A 109 -25.79 -8.72 -7.96
N HIS A 110 -25.73 -8.37 -6.67
CA HIS A 110 -26.87 -8.51 -5.76
C HIS A 110 -28.11 -7.69 -6.19
N LYS A 111 -27.92 -6.56 -6.87
CA LYS A 111 -29.02 -5.74 -7.37
C LYS A 111 -29.69 -6.38 -8.58
N ASN A 112 -28.90 -6.97 -9.47
CA ASN A 112 -29.39 -7.66 -10.65
C ASN A 112 -30.15 -8.94 -10.27
N GLU A 113 -29.67 -9.71 -9.30
CA GLU A 113 -30.35 -10.90 -8.77
C GLU A 113 -31.74 -10.57 -8.20
N LYS A 114 -31.84 -9.52 -7.37
CA LYS A 114 -33.12 -9.07 -6.81
C LYS A 114 -34.13 -8.63 -7.87
N THR A 115 -33.66 -8.05 -8.97
CA THR A 115 -34.50 -7.61 -10.08
C THR A 115 -35.00 -8.81 -10.89
N ALA A 116 -34.13 -9.79 -11.15
CA ALA A 116 -34.53 -11.03 -11.81
C ALA A 116 -35.55 -11.85 -11.00
N GLU A 117 -35.42 -11.89 -9.67
CA GLU A 117 -36.38 -12.54 -8.78
C GLU A 117 -37.74 -11.84 -8.70
N SER A 118 -37.80 -10.52 -8.89
CA SER A 118 -39.06 -9.78 -8.92
C SER A 118 -39.81 -9.98 -10.24
N ASP A 119 -39.09 -10.10 -11.36
CA ASP A 119 -39.68 -10.23 -12.70
C ASP A 119 -40.15 -11.66 -13.00
N GLY A 120 -39.62 -12.66 -12.30
CA GLY A 120 -40.01 -14.08 -12.42
C GLY A 120 -41.24 -14.51 -11.61
N LYS A 121 -41.88 -13.61 -10.85
CA LYS A 121 -43.06 -13.88 -10.02
C LYS A 121 -44.40 -13.37 -10.61
N GLY A 122 -44.42 -13.03 -11.89
CA GLY A 122 -45.60 -12.56 -12.64
C GLY A 122 -46.45 -13.67 -13.24
#